data_AF-A0A5P8KD45-F1
#
_entry.id   AF-A0A5P8KD45-F1
#
_cell.length_a   1.000
_cell.length_b   1.000
_cell.length_c   1.000
_cell.angle_alpha   90.00
_cell.angle_beta   90.00
_cell.angle_gamma   90.00
#
_symmetry.space_group_name_H-M   'P 1'
#
loop_
_entity.id
_entity.type
_entity.pdbx_description
1 polymer ?
#
loop_
_entity_poly.entity_id
_entity_poly.type
_entity_poly.pdbx_seq_one_letter_code
_entity_poly.pdbx_strand_id
1 'polypeptide(L)'
;MSLTIRAEGLVADVVAQVEAADAHGDVWQAEAVRAFILAELDAWPTGPGAPNGVLVEASGYHSDTSRNVTIMIRPQRIGAPED
;
A
#
# COMPACT_ATOMS: atom_id res chain seq x y z
N MET A 1 18.60 7.01 2.88
CA MET A 1 17.23 7.56 2.70
C MET A 1 16.22 6.47 3.05
N SER A 2 15.06 6.82 3.60
CA SER A 2 14.05 5.84 4.02
C SER A 2 12.69 6.13 3.40
N LEU A 3 12.03 5.08 2.93
CA LEU A 3 10.64 5.10 2.45
C LEU A 3 9.75 4.62 3.59
N THR A 4 8.59 5.26 3.79
CA THR A 4 7.53 4.73 4.64
C THR A 4 6.17 5.12 4.06
N ILE A 5 5.31 4.12 3.83
CA ILE A 5 3.90 4.29 3.46
C ILE A 5 3.09 3.48 4.46
N ARG A 6 2.07 4.10 5.05
CA ARG A 6 1.09 3.41 5.89
C ARG A 6 -0.28 3.97 5.55
N ALA A 7 -1.17 3.13 5.04
CA ALA A 7 -2.54 3.49 4.71
C ALA A 7 -3.47 2.34 5.09
N GLU A 8 -4.61 2.68 5.67
CA GLU A 8 -5.60 1.72 6.18
C GLU A 8 -6.99 2.27 5.94
N GLY A 9 -7.92 1.44 5.48
CA GLY A 9 -9.27 1.90 5.16
C GLY A 9 -9.95 1.08 4.08
N LEU A 10 -11.04 1.62 3.55
CA LEU A 10 -11.68 1.07 2.35
C LEU A 10 -10.67 1.10 1.20
N VAL A 11 -10.73 0.11 0.31
CA VAL A 11 -9.75 0.00 -0.80
C VAL A 11 -9.67 1.30 -1.60
N ALA A 12 -10.81 1.93 -1.93
CA ALA A 12 -10.83 3.20 -2.66
C ALA A 12 -10.13 4.35 -1.91
N ASP A 13 -10.32 4.45 -0.59
CA ASP A 13 -9.68 5.49 0.22
C ASP A 13 -8.18 5.23 0.35
N VAL A 14 -7.78 3.96 0.46
CA VAL A 14 -6.37 3.56 0.54
C VAL A 14 -5.66 3.83 -0.79
N VAL A 15 -6.29 3.57 -1.93
CA VAL A 15 -5.75 3.94 -3.25
C VAL A 15 -5.44 5.44 -3.30
N ALA A 16 -6.40 6.29 -2.93
CA ALA A 16 -6.20 7.74 -2.91
C ALA A 16 -5.07 8.17 -1.95
N GLN A 17 -4.97 7.54 -0.76
CA GLN A 17 -3.88 7.81 0.19
C GLN A 17 -2.51 7.41 -0.36
N VAL A 18 -2.41 6.26 -1.05
CA VAL A 18 -1.15 5.79 -1.66
C VAL A 18 -0.76 6.66 -2.86
N GLU A 19 -1.73 7.10 -3.67
CA GLU A 19 -1.52 8.05 -4.76
C GLU A 19 -1.04 9.41 -4.26
N ALA A 20 -1.55 9.87 -3.11
CA ALA A 20 -1.18 11.14 -2.49
C ALA A 20 0.04 11.06 -1.55
N ALA A 21 0.56 9.86 -1.27
CA ALA A 21 1.70 9.70 -0.37
C ALA A 21 2.90 10.50 -0.88
N ASP A 22 3.59 11.23 -0.03
CA ASP A 22 4.78 11.95 -0.47
C ASP A 22 5.96 10.98 -0.65
N ALA A 23 6.76 11.22 -1.71
CA ALA A 23 8.04 10.54 -1.89
C ALA A 23 9.13 11.33 -1.18
N HIS A 24 9.64 10.79 -0.07
CA HIS A 24 10.81 11.33 0.60
C HIS A 24 12.01 10.41 0.38
N GLY A 25 13.16 10.98 0.03
CA GLY A 25 14.38 10.23 -0.21
C GLY A 25 14.56 9.83 -1.68
N ASP A 26 14.80 8.54 -1.94
CA ASP A 26 14.97 8.05 -3.32
C ASP A 26 13.60 7.95 -4.00
N VAL A 27 13.37 8.90 -4.91
CA VAL A 27 12.11 9.04 -5.65
C VAL A 27 11.82 7.81 -6.51
N TRP A 28 12.84 7.19 -7.10
CA TRP A 28 12.65 6.05 -8.01
C TRP A 28 12.18 4.81 -7.26
N GLN A 29 12.78 4.53 -6.09
CA GLN A 29 12.32 3.45 -5.22
C GLN A 29 10.91 3.74 -4.70
N ALA A 30 10.62 4.98 -4.30
CA ALA A 30 9.30 5.36 -3.81
C ALA A 30 8.21 5.20 -4.89
N GLU A 31 8.47 5.63 -6.12
CA GLU A 31 7.57 5.48 -7.27
C GLU A 31 7.35 4.01 -7.64
N ALA A 32 8.41 3.21 -7.68
CA ALA A 32 8.30 1.78 -7.99
C ALA A 32 7.47 1.02 -6.94
N VAL A 33 7.67 1.33 -5.65
CA VAL A 33 6.88 0.74 -4.56
C VAL A 33 5.42 1.18 -4.64
N ARG A 34 5.15 2.46 -4.93
CA ARG A 34 3.79 2.97 -5.12
C ARG A 34 3.09 2.27 -6.28
N ALA A 35 3.75 2.17 -7.44
CA ALA A 35 3.21 1.51 -8.61
C ALA A 35 2.88 0.04 -8.35
N PHE A 36 3.75 -0.68 -7.62
CA PHE A 36 3.50 -2.05 -7.20
C PHE A 36 2.26 -2.16 -6.29
N ILE A 37 2.16 -1.31 -5.26
CA ILE A 37 1.01 -1.30 -4.35
C ILE A 37 -0.28 -1.00 -5.11
N LEU A 38 -0.29 0.02 -5.98
CA LEU A 38 -1.48 0.39 -6.75
C LEU A 38 -1.93 -0.73 -7.68
N ALA A 39 -0.99 -1.47 -8.31
CA ALA A 39 -1.33 -2.63 -9.13
C ALA A 39 -1.99 -3.76 -8.31
N GLU A 40 -1.50 -4.02 -7.09
CA GLU A 40 -2.11 -5.01 -6.18
C GLU A 40 -3.50 -4.58 -5.71
N LEU A 41 -3.72 -3.28 -5.48
CA LEU A 41 -5.03 -2.72 -5.10
C LEU A 41 -6.03 -2.67 -6.27
N ASP A 42 -5.56 -2.50 -7.52
CA ASP A 42 -6.40 -2.59 -8.71
C ASP A 42 -6.88 -4.03 -8.96
N ALA A 43 -6.00 -5.00 -8.71
CA ALA A 43 -6.33 -6.43 -8.77
C ALA A 43 -7.05 -6.96 -7.51
N TRP A 44 -7.50 -6.08 -6.62
CA TRP A 44 -8.07 -6.49 -5.33
C TRP A 44 -9.33 -7.35 -5.52
N PRO A 45 -9.51 -8.44 -4.75
CA PRO A 45 -10.66 -9.31 -4.91
C PRO A 45 -11.99 -8.55 -4.82
N THR A 46 -12.85 -8.73 -5.82
CA THR A 46 -14.22 -8.18 -5.85
C THR A 46 -15.25 -9.29 -5.86
N GLY A 47 -16.40 -9.08 -5.22
CA GLY A 47 -17.54 -10.00 -5.24
C GLY A 47 -18.09 -10.32 -3.85
N PRO A 48 -19.11 -11.20 -3.75
CA PRO A 48 -19.72 -11.58 -2.48
C PRO A 48 -18.66 -12.15 -1.51
N GLY A 49 -18.60 -11.59 -0.29
CA GLY A 49 -17.67 -12.03 0.74
C GLY A 49 -16.22 -11.55 0.57
N ALA A 50 -15.91 -10.79 -0.49
CA ALA A 50 -14.60 -10.19 -0.66
C ALA A 50 -14.33 -9.11 0.41
N PRO A 51 -13.07 -8.97 0.88
CA PRO A 51 -12.71 -7.94 1.85
C PRO A 51 -12.86 -6.53 1.22
N ASN A 52 -13.61 -5.66 1.89
CA ASN A 52 -13.85 -4.29 1.46
C ASN A 52 -12.77 -3.29 1.90
N GLY A 53 -11.90 -3.69 2.82
CA GLY A 53 -10.80 -2.87 3.33
C GLY A 53 -9.45 -3.54 3.20
N VAL A 54 -8.41 -2.74 3.39
CA VAL A 54 -7.02 -3.15 3.25
C VAL A 54 -6.13 -2.34 4.20
N LEU A 55 -5.11 -3.00 4.74
CA LEU A 55 -3.95 -2.34 5.35
C LEU A 55 -2.77 -2.49 4.41
N VAL A 56 -2.14 -1.37 4.08
CA VAL A 56 -0.88 -1.27 3.35
C VAL A 56 0.18 -0.70 4.28
N GLU A 57 1.28 -1.43 4.42
CA GLU A 57 2.50 -0.96 5.08
C GLU A 57 3.69 -1.21 4.16
N ALA A 58 4.41 -0.16 3.78
CA ALA A 58 5.68 -0.29 3.10
C ALA A 58 6.75 0.48 3.87
N SER A 59 7.91 -0.13 4.05
CA SER A 59 9.08 0.53 4.61
C SER A 59 10.30 0.10 3.84
N GLY A 60 11.28 0.99 3.70
CA GLY A 60 12.49 0.64 2.98
C GLY A 60 13.64 1.56 3.29
N TYR A 61 14.84 1.08 2.99
CA TYR A 61 16.07 1.83 3.08
C TYR A 61 16.78 1.83 1.74
N HIS A 62 17.41 2.96 1.43
CA HIS A 62 18.24 3.12 0.26
C HIS A 62 19.51 3.92 0.57
N SER A 63 20.64 3.42 0.08
CA SER A 63 21.92 4.10 -0.01
C SER A 63 22.64 3.73 -1.32
N ASP A 64 23.83 4.30 -1.52
CA ASP A 64 24.69 4.01 -2.67
C ASP A 64 25.14 2.53 -2.74
N THR A 65 25.10 1.81 -1.62
CA THR A 65 25.65 0.45 -1.50
C THR A 65 24.62 -0.60 -1.09
N SER A 66 23.42 -0.18 -0.69
CA SER A 66 22.40 -1.10 -0.19
C SER A 66 21.00 -0.58 -0.45
N ARG A 67 20.09 -1.51 -0.78
CA ARG A 67 18.68 -1.22 -0.97
C ARG A 67 17.85 -2.34 -0.38
N ASN A 68 16.80 -1.98 0.34
CA ASN A 68 15.78 -2.92 0.79
C ASN A 68 14.41 -2.25 0.81
N VAL A 69 13.39 -3.07 0.62
CA VAL A 69 11.99 -2.69 0.80
C VAL A 69 11.27 -3.89 1.38
N THR A 70 10.43 -3.64 2.38
CA THR A 70 9.41 -4.56 2.89
C THR A 70 8.05 -3.97 2.55
N ILE A 71 7.19 -4.76 1.91
CA ILE A 71 5.81 -4.39 1.59
C ILE A 71 4.89 -5.43 2.22
N MET A 72 3.87 -4.95 2.92
CA MET A 72 2.78 -5.75 3.45
C MET A 72 1.47 -5.17 2.92
N ILE A 73 0.68 -6.01 2.27
CA ILE A 73 -0.67 -5.70 1.83
C ILE A 73 -1.53 -6.83 2.37
N ARG A 74 -2.50 -6.51 3.24
CA ARG A 74 -3.34 -7.52 3.87
C ARG A 74 -4.80 -7.09 3.90
N PRO A 75 -5.73 -8.05 3.72
CA PRO A 75 -7.14 -7.74 3.78
C PRO A 75 -7.57 -7.32 5.17
N GLN A 76 -8.52 -6.39 5.20
CA GLN A 76 -9.24 -6.00 6.40
C GLN A 76 -10.73 -5.96 6.09
N ARG A 77 -11.53 -6.36 7.08
CA ARG A 77 -12.98 -6.19 7.01
C ARG A 77 -13.32 -4.94 7.79
N ILE A 78 -13.91 -3.97 7.10
CA ILE A 78 -14.31 -2.69 7.69
C ILE A 78 -15.83 -2.65 7.76
N GLY A 79 -16.37 -2.39 8.95
CA GLY A 79 -17.81 -2.46 9.24
C GLY A 79 -18.21 -3.76 9.95
N ALA A 80 -19.48 -3.84 10.34
CA ALA A 80 -20.02 -5.05 10.96
C ALA A 80 -19.98 -6.22 9.96
N PRO A 81 -19.69 -7.46 10.40
CA PRO A 81 -19.89 -8.62 9.55
C PRO A 81 -21.38 -8.71 9.23
N GLU A 82 -21.78 -8.35 8.01
CA GLU A 82 -23.11 -8.69 7.52
C GLU A 82 -23.20 -10.23 7.41
N ASP A 83 -24.28 -10.77 7.99
CA ASP A 83 -24.64 -12.20 8.13
C ASP A 83 -24.72 -12.96 6.80
#